data_AF-A0A3B9BYN7-F1
#
_entry.id   AF-A0A3B9BYN7-F1
#
_cell.length_a   1.000
_cell.length_b   1.000
_cell.length_c   1.000
_cell.angle_alpha   90.00
_cell.angle_beta   90.00
_cell.angle_gamma   90.00
#
_symmetry.space_group_name_H-M   'P 1'
#
loop_
_entity.id
_entity.type
_entity.pdbx_description
1 polymer ?
#
loop_
_entity_poly.entity_id
_entity_poly.type
_entity_poly.pdbx_seq_one_letter_code
_entity_poly.pdbx_strand_id
1 'polypeptide(L)'
;MKAPLRWIDQYFAEHVKGFGTAEDEKVKSLKEVRQLILNGRNQSRKFSSFKVKKTTPYHPCHSSEDTVVFVDEFTFTIKSGIQKIQSNLFFTSVFQYNNGKWKCIAFHGSMPPQNSTTEDTFHVEEYRKRILELEHRVEKRNAELIHKNKELQLEASLEKVRTASWMMKGTDELVNLVAVLFSELSKLGFDLDGGAIVLNIFDQHSDDITQWIIDDNHQFPYSFKHPHFDNPITNDIRKAKRQGVGYFSNTYSRAVKNAFWKHYFANTDFKRFPKPLQKEILSKPTYAQSMALEKNTAILNPNINGRVLTTEQQYILNRFANVFEQSYTRF
;
A
#
# COMPACT_ATOMS: atom_id res chain seq x y z
N MET A 1 1.56 -44.80 -27.31
CA MET A 1 1.93 -44.34 -28.67
C MET A 1 1.69 -42.85 -28.80
N LYS A 2 2.71 -42.04 -29.12
CA LYS A 2 2.49 -40.65 -29.57
C LYS A 2 2.04 -40.73 -31.03
N ALA A 3 0.73 -40.89 -31.29
CA ALA A 3 0.23 -40.85 -32.66
C ALA A 3 0.69 -39.52 -33.30
N PRO A 4 1.52 -39.58 -34.36
CA PRO A 4 2.05 -38.36 -34.95
C PRO A 4 0.93 -37.61 -35.66
N LEU A 5 0.92 -36.28 -35.52
CA LEU A 5 -0.09 -35.39 -36.13
C LEU A 5 -0.19 -35.56 -37.66
N ARG A 6 0.84 -36.14 -38.29
CA ARG A 6 0.86 -36.49 -39.71
C ARG A 6 -0.16 -37.56 -40.12
N TRP A 7 -0.71 -38.32 -39.16
CA TRP A 7 -1.70 -39.39 -39.39
C TRP A 7 -3.05 -39.07 -38.76
N ILE A 8 -3.31 -37.80 -38.41
CA ILE A 8 -4.54 -37.40 -37.71
C ILE A 8 -5.81 -37.71 -38.52
N ASP A 9 -5.72 -37.65 -39.84
CA ASP A 9 -6.74 -38.01 -40.83
C ASP A 9 -7.13 -39.49 -40.82
N GLN A 10 -6.26 -40.36 -40.27
CA GLN A 10 -6.54 -41.78 -40.06
C GLN A 10 -7.42 -42.02 -38.82
N TYR A 11 -7.37 -41.12 -37.84
CA TYR A 11 -8.05 -41.29 -36.54
C TYR A 11 -9.30 -40.43 -36.39
N PHE A 12 -9.43 -39.34 -37.15
CA PHE A 12 -10.54 -38.40 -37.08
C PHE A 12 -11.21 -38.24 -38.44
N ALA A 13 -12.53 -38.09 -38.43
CA ALA A 13 -13.31 -37.78 -39.62
C ALA A 13 -13.10 -36.30 -40.05
N GLU A 14 -13.35 -36.00 -41.32
CA GLU A 14 -13.21 -34.65 -41.86
C GLU A 14 -14.18 -33.66 -41.18
N HIS A 15 -15.42 -34.10 -40.97
CA HIS A 15 -16.51 -33.35 -40.31
C HIS A 15 -16.68 -33.69 -38.82
N VAL A 16 -15.56 -33.88 -38.10
CA VAL A 16 -15.57 -34.09 -36.65
C VAL A 16 -16.13 -32.88 -35.89
N LYS A 17 -16.96 -33.13 -34.88
CA LYS A 17 -17.42 -32.11 -33.93
C LYS A 17 -16.91 -32.39 -32.52
N GLY A 18 -16.47 -31.37 -31.80
CA GLY A 18 -16.13 -31.62 -30.41
C GLY A 18 -16.01 -30.38 -29.56
N PHE A 19 -16.06 -30.60 -28.26
CA PHE A 19 -15.78 -29.59 -27.25
C PHE A 19 -14.53 -30.00 -26.47
N GLY A 20 -13.56 -29.10 -26.40
CA GLY A 20 -12.40 -29.24 -25.53
C GLY A 20 -12.73 -28.81 -24.09
N THR A 21 -11.68 -28.66 -23.31
CA THR A 21 -11.73 -28.30 -21.88
C THR A 21 -11.89 -26.81 -21.62
N ALA A 22 -11.59 -25.96 -22.61
CA ALA A 22 -11.80 -24.51 -22.52
C ALA A 22 -13.05 -24.06 -23.29
N GLU A 23 -13.63 -22.94 -22.87
CA GLU A 23 -14.90 -22.41 -23.39
C GLU A 23 -14.89 -22.17 -24.91
N ASP A 24 -13.74 -21.76 -25.44
CA ASP A 24 -13.52 -21.45 -26.86
C ASP A 24 -13.10 -22.67 -27.70
N GLU A 25 -12.86 -23.83 -27.09
CA GLU A 25 -12.46 -25.06 -27.78
C GLU A 25 -13.66 -25.77 -28.44
N LYS A 26 -14.32 -25.09 -29.37
CA LYS A 26 -15.46 -25.60 -30.16
C LYS A 26 -14.98 -26.04 -31.54
N VAL A 27 -14.76 -27.34 -31.72
CA VAL A 27 -14.20 -27.94 -32.94
C VAL A 27 -15.33 -28.39 -33.88
N LYS A 28 -15.18 -28.05 -35.17
CA LYS A 28 -16.11 -28.40 -36.25
C LYS A 28 -15.43 -29.03 -37.47
N SER A 29 -14.10 -29.18 -37.44
CA SER A 29 -13.33 -29.73 -38.55
C SER A 29 -12.05 -30.42 -38.10
N LEU A 30 -11.51 -31.31 -38.95
CA LEU A 30 -10.22 -31.96 -38.73
C LEU A 30 -9.07 -30.95 -38.54
N LYS A 31 -9.11 -29.83 -39.26
CA LYS A 31 -8.11 -28.74 -39.14
C LYS A 31 -8.11 -28.16 -37.72
N GLU A 32 -9.29 -27.95 -37.14
CA GLU A 32 -9.45 -27.44 -35.79
C GLU A 32 -9.01 -28.46 -34.72
N VAL A 33 -9.27 -29.76 -34.91
CA VAL A 33 -8.69 -30.81 -34.03
C VAL A 33 -7.16 -30.74 -34.04
N ARG A 34 -6.57 -30.58 -35.24
CA ARG A 34 -5.12 -30.46 -35.39
C ARG A 34 -4.58 -29.27 -34.60
N GLN A 35 -5.27 -28.13 -34.69
CA GLN A 35 -4.90 -26.92 -33.97
C GLN A 35 -5.04 -27.09 -32.44
N LEU A 36 -6.13 -27.70 -31.97
CA LEU A 36 -6.36 -28.02 -30.56
C LEU A 36 -5.19 -28.84 -29.98
N ILE A 37 -4.79 -29.91 -30.67
CA ILE A 37 -3.66 -30.75 -30.24
C ILE A 37 -2.34 -29.97 -30.25
N LEU A 38 -2.12 -29.08 -31.24
CA LEU A 38 -0.93 -28.23 -31.29
C LEU A 38 -0.90 -27.25 -30.11
N ASN A 39 -2.02 -26.62 -29.77
CA ASN A 39 -2.15 -25.72 -28.63
C ASN A 39 -1.81 -26.45 -27.33
N GLY A 40 -2.41 -27.61 -27.09
CA GLY A 40 -2.11 -28.44 -25.91
C GLY A 40 -0.64 -28.88 -25.85
N ARG A 41 -0.04 -29.26 -26.99
CA ARG A 41 1.40 -29.58 -27.06
C ARG A 41 2.27 -28.38 -26.71
N ASN A 42 1.97 -27.20 -27.24
CA ASN A 42 2.72 -25.98 -26.96
C ASN A 42 2.59 -25.57 -25.49
N GLN A 43 1.40 -25.66 -24.91
CA GLN A 43 1.19 -25.42 -23.49
C GLN A 43 1.96 -26.42 -22.63
N SER A 44 1.92 -27.72 -22.98
CA SER A 44 2.59 -28.76 -22.19
C SER A 44 4.11 -28.57 -22.08
N ARG A 45 4.74 -27.92 -23.06
CA ARG A 45 6.19 -27.59 -23.05
C ARG A 45 6.58 -26.55 -22.01
N LYS A 46 5.62 -25.78 -21.50
CA LYS A 46 5.87 -24.79 -20.42
C LYS A 46 6.05 -25.45 -19.06
N PHE A 47 5.70 -26.73 -18.93
CA PHE A 47 5.75 -27.47 -17.68
C PHE A 47 7.01 -28.34 -17.61
N SER A 48 7.62 -28.43 -16.43
CA SER A 48 8.78 -29.31 -16.20
C SER A 48 8.40 -30.79 -16.22
N SER A 49 7.12 -31.10 -15.96
CA SER A 49 6.56 -32.44 -16.13
C SER A 49 5.09 -32.36 -16.52
N PHE A 50 4.68 -33.19 -17.47
CA PHE A 50 3.29 -33.37 -17.87
C PHE A 50 3.03 -34.86 -18.05
N LYS A 51 2.23 -35.46 -17.16
CA LYS A 51 1.86 -36.88 -17.18
C LYS A 51 0.35 -37.02 -17.28
N VAL A 52 -0.09 -37.94 -18.13
CA VAL A 52 -1.50 -38.29 -18.29
C VAL A 52 -1.65 -39.78 -18.02
N LYS A 53 -2.63 -40.14 -17.20
CA LYS A 53 -2.97 -41.54 -16.90
C LYS A 53 -4.46 -41.75 -17.13
N LYS A 54 -4.83 -42.67 -18.01
CA LYS A 54 -6.21 -43.16 -18.10
C LYS A 54 -6.52 -43.99 -16.85
N THR A 55 -7.64 -43.70 -16.18
CA THR A 55 -8.06 -44.39 -14.96
C THR A 55 -9.13 -45.44 -15.24
N THR A 56 -9.93 -45.27 -16.29
CA THR A 56 -10.95 -46.25 -16.71
C THR A 56 -10.35 -47.44 -17.48
N PRO A 57 -10.94 -48.64 -17.37
CA PRO A 57 -10.55 -49.79 -18.20
C PRO A 57 -10.93 -49.58 -19.68
N TYR A 58 -10.38 -50.40 -20.57
CA TYR A 58 -10.81 -50.40 -21.97
C TYR A 58 -12.17 -51.12 -22.07
N HIS A 59 -13.25 -50.35 -22.13
CA HIS A 59 -14.60 -50.86 -22.27
C HIS A 59 -15.47 -49.82 -22.97
N PRO A 60 -15.99 -50.10 -24.17
CA PRO A 60 -16.91 -49.18 -24.84
C PRO A 60 -18.25 -49.16 -24.08
N CYS A 61 -18.81 -47.97 -23.85
CA CYS A 61 -20.14 -47.85 -23.23
C CYS A 61 -21.27 -48.17 -24.21
N HIS A 62 -20.99 -48.08 -25.51
CA HIS A 62 -21.87 -48.52 -26.59
C HIS A 62 -21.03 -49.08 -27.74
N SER A 63 -21.51 -50.15 -28.35
CA SER A 63 -20.91 -50.75 -29.55
C SER A 63 -22.02 -51.28 -30.46
N SER A 64 -22.05 -50.82 -31.70
CA SER A 64 -22.84 -51.36 -32.81
C SER A 64 -21.91 -51.87 -33.91
N GLU A 65 -22.47 -52.27 -35.05
CA GLU A 65 -21.70 -52.66 -36.24
C GLU A 65 -20.84 -51.51 -36.79
N ASP A 66 -21.30 -50.27 -36.63
CA ASP A 66 -20.72 -49.10 -37.27
C ASP A 66 -20.35 -47.96 -36.30
N THR A 67 -20.70 -48.06 -35.02
CA THR A 67 -20.53 -46.97 -34.05
C THR A 67 -20.03 -47.50 -32.71
N VAL A 68 -19.04 -46.83 -32.12
CA VAL A 68 -18.52 -47.15 -30.79
C VAL A 68 -18.37 -45.88 -29.97
N VAL A 69 -18.78 -45.92 -28.70
CA VAL A 69 -18.65 -44.80 -27.76
C VAL A 69 -17.80 -45.21 -26.57
N PHE A 70 -16.85 -44.34 -26.21
CA PHE A 70 -16.05 -44.45 -24.98
C PHE A 70 -16.32 -43.25 -24.09
N VAL A 71 -16.44 -43.51 -22.79
CA VAL A 71 -16.48 -42.50 -21.73
C VAL A 71 -15.33 -42.83 -20.79
N ASP A 72 -14.29 -42.01 -20.83
CA ASP A 72 -13.03 -42.27 -20.18
C ASP A 72 -12.65 -41.16 -19.21
N GLU A 73 -12.09 -41.57 -18.08
CA GLU A 73 -11.50 -40.67 -17.11
C GLU A 73 -9.97 -40.69 -17.22
N PHE A 74 -9.38 -39.50 -17.09
CA PHE A 74 -7.95 -39.31 -17.11
C PHE A 74 -7.51 -38.44 -15.93
N THR A 75 -6.38 -38.76 -15.34
CA THR A 75 -5.70 -37.89 -14.38
C THR A 75 -4.48 -37.25 -15.03
N PHE A 76 -4.39 -35.93 -14.91
CA PHE A 76 -3.26 -35.12 -15.35
C PHE A 76 -2.44 -34.74 -14.14
N THR A 77 -1.12 -34.94 -14.21
CA THR A 77 -0.17 -34.43 -13.23
C THR A 77 0.79 -33.49 -13.92
N ILE A 78 0.76 -32.23 -13.50
CA ILE A 78 1.56 -31.15 -14.04
C ILE A 78 2.54 -30.68 -12.96
N LYS A 79 3.80 -30.45 -13.32
CA LYS A 79 4.76 -29.76 -12.48
C LYS A 79 5.18 -28.45 -13.13
N SER A 80 5.08 -27.36 -12.39
CA SER A 80 5.53 -26.03 -12.79
C SER A 80 6.37 -25.44 -11.65
N GLY A 81 7.69 -25.45 -11.81
CA GLY A 81 8.62 -25.15 -10.71
C GLY A 81 8.44 -26.12 -9.53
N ILE A 82 8.15 -25.58 -8.35
CA ILE A 82 7.95 -26.32 -7.10
C ILE A 82 6.50 -26.84 -6.96
N GLN A 83 5.56 -26.28 -7.73
CA GLN A 83 4.15 -26.62 -7.64
C GLN A 83 3.83 -27.88 -8.45
N LYS A 84 3.10 -28.80 -7.82
CA LYS A 84 2.53 -29.98 -8.44
C LYS A 84 1.02 -29.83 -8.45
N ILE A 85 0.42 -29.83 -9.63
CA ILE A 85 -1.03 -29.75 -9.82
C ILE A 85 -1.50 -31.11 -10.34
N GLN A 86 -2.55 -31.64 -9.73
CA GLN A 86 -3.23 -32.85 -10.18
C GLN A 86 -4.69 -32.53 -10.46
N SER A 87 -5.17 -32.89 -11.64
CA SER A 87 -6.54 -32.62 -12.06
C SER A 87 -7.12 -33.81 -12.81
N ASN A 88 -8.44 -33.93 -12.78
CA ASN A 88 -9.17 -34.94 -13.53
C ASN A 88 -9.70 -34.33 -14.84
N LEU A 89 -9.81 -35.17 -15.86
CA LEU A 89 -10.44 -34.91 -17.14
C LEU A 89 -11.41 -36.06 -17.40
N PHE A 90 -12.63 -35.70 -17.77
CA PHE A 90 -13.58 -36.63 -18.33
C PHE A 90 -13.62 -36.42 -19.84
N PHE A 91 -13.55 -37.51 -20.59
CA PHE A 91 -13.47 -37.46 -22.03
C PHE A 91 -14.41 -38.49 -22.65
N THR A 92 -15.37 -38.00 -23.43
CA THR A 92 -16.22 -38.83 -24.27
C THR A 92 -15.69 -38.81 -25.69
N SER A 93 -15.65 -39.97 -26.35
CA SER A 93 -15.27 -40.08 -27.76
C SER A 93 -16.20 -41.03 -28.50
N VAL A 94 -16.62 -40.63 -29.70
CA VAL A 94 -17.54 -41.36 -30.57
C VAL A 94 -16.81 -41.68 -31.86
N PHE A 95 -16.72 -42.96 -32.19
CA PHE A 95 -16.11 -43.48 -33.41
C PHE A 95 -17.18 -44.06 -34.32
N GLN A 96 -17.01 -43.85 -35.62
CA GLN A 96 -17.83 -44.46 -36.65
C GLN A 96 -16.94 -45.24 -37.63
N TYR A 97 -17.41 -46.41 -38.05
CA TYR A 97 -16.79 -47.23 -39.08
C TYR A 97 -17.30 -46.81 -40.45
N ASN A 98 -16.39 -46.37 -41.32
CA ASN A 98 -16.72 -46.01 -42.69
C ASN A 98 -15.53 -46.34 -43.61
N ASN A 99 -15.81 -46.85 -44.81
CA ASN A 99 -14.82 -47.20 -45.83
C ASN A 99 -13.64 -48.05 -45.28
N GLY A 100 -13.97 -49.05 -44.46
CA GLY A 100 -12.98 -49.98 -43.90
C GLY A 100 -12.17 -49.44 -42.71
N LYS A 101 -12.53 -48.28 -42.14
CA LYS A 101 -11.76 -47.63 -41.06
C LYS A 101 -12.66 -47.03 -39.98
N TRP A 102 -12.26 -47.20 -38.73
CA TRP A 102 -12.85 -46.48 -37.59
C TRP A 102 -12.26 -45.08 -37.50
N LYS A 103 -13.12 -44.06 -37.45
CA LYS A 103 -12.72 -42.66 -37.27
C LYS A 103 -13.54 -41.99 -36.18
N CYS A 104 -12.90 -41.17 -35.37
CA CYS A 104 -13.56 -40.32 -34.38
C CYS A 104 -14.38 -39.24 -35.10
N ILE A 105 -15.69 -39.25 -34.86
CA ILE A 105 -16.65 -38.29 -35.43
C ILE A 105 -17.08 -37.24 -34.40
N ALA A 106 -17.00 -37.56 -33.10
CA ALA A 106 -17.27 -36.60 -32.04
C ALA A 106 -16.47 -36.83 -30.76
N PHE A 107 -16.19 -35.77 -30.01
CA PHE A 107 -15.63 -35.86 -28.67
C PHE A 107 -16.06 -34.71 -27.76
N HIS A 108 -16.01 -34.95 -26.45
CA HIS A 108 -16.25 -33.92 -25.43
C HIS A 108 -15.29 -34.13 -24.27
N GLY A 109 -14.50 -33.09 -23.92
CA GLY A 109 -13.64 -33.08 -22.76
C GLY A 109 -14.15 -32.10 -21.71
N SER A 110 -14.14 -32.49 -20.43
CA SER A 110 -14.48 -31.61 -19.32
C SER A 110 -13.55 -31.81 -18.13
N MET A 111 -13.19 -30.72 -17.46
CA MET A 111 -12.36 -30.76 -16.26
C MET A 111 -13.17 -30.21 -15.09
N PRO A 112 -13.61 -31.04 -14.14
CA PRO A 112 -14.32 -30.55 -12.96
C PRO A 112 -13.38 -29.69 -12.11
N PRO A 113 -13.90 -28.69 -11.38
CA PRO A 113 -13.14 -27.99 -10.34
C PRO A 113 -12.58 -28.99 -9.33
N GLN A 114 -11.42 -28.67 -8.75
CA GLN A 114 -10.87 -29.49 -7.67
C GLN A 114 -11.79 -29.43 -6.45
N ASN A 115 -12.04 -30.60 -5.84
CA ASN A 115 -12.88 -30.78 -4.66
C ASN A 115 -14.37 -30.46 -4.87
N SER A 116 -14.85 -30.42 -6.12
CA SER A 116 -16.28 -30.28 -6.37
C SER A 116 -17.05 -31.51 -5.88
N THR A 117 -18.28 -31.28 -5.44
CA THR A 117 -19.19 -32.33 -4.94
C THR A 117 -20.53 -32.25 -5.67
N THR A 118 -21.30 -33.33 -5.62
CA THR A 118 -22.65 -33.37 -6.20
C THR A 118 -23.63 -32.45 -5.49
N GLU A 119 -23.35 -32.07 -4.24
CA GLU A 119 -24.18 -31.13 -3.45
C GLU A 119 -24.21 -29.72 -4.06
N ASP A 120 -23.15 -29.32 -4.79
CA ASP A 120 -23.06 -28.05 -5.51
C ASP A 120 -22.75 -28.28 -6.99
N THR A 121 -23.71 -28.89 -7.70
CA THR A 121 -23.55 -29.33 -9.11
C THR A 121 -23.19 -28.19 -10.06
N PHE A 122 -23.63 -26.96 -9.78
CA PHE A 122 -23.31 -25.77 -10.59
C PHE A 122 -22.19 -24.91 -9.98
N HIS A 123 -21.55 -25.39 -8.90
CA HIS A 123 -20.44 -24.75 -8.21
C HIS A 123 -20.74 -23.34 -7.67
N VAL A 124 -22.02 -23.01 -7.44
CA VAL A 124 -22.45 -21.66 -7.08
C VAL A 124 -21.92 -21.27 -5.70
N GLU A 125 -21.99 -22.18 -4.74
CA GLU A 125 -21.51 -21.93 -3.38
C GLU A 125 -19.98 -21.93 -3.32
N GLU A 126 -19.33 -22.82 -4.07
CA GLU A 126 -17.87 -22.80 -4.22
C GLU A 126 -17.37 -21.47 -4.81
N TYR A 127 -18.04 -20.97 -5.86
CA TYR A 127 -17.73 -19.67 -6.46
C TYR A 127 -17.98 -18.51 -5.50
N ARG A 128 -19.11 -18.50 -4.79
CA ARG A 128 -19.43 -17.49 -3.78
C ARG A 128 -18.37 -17.43 -2.69
N LYS A 129 -17.96 -18.59 -2.15
CA LYS A 129 -16.91 -18.67 -1.13
C LYS A 129 -15.57 -18.12 -1.64
N ARG A 130 -15.18 -18.47 -2.87
CA ARG A 130 -13.95 -17.95 -3.49
C ARG A 130 -13.99 -16.43 -3.68
N ILE A 131 -15.13 -15.87 -4.08
CA ILE A 131 -15.28 -14.41 -4.23
C ILE A 131 -15.06 -13.73 -2.88
N LEU A 132 -15.74 -14.19 -1.82
CA LEU A 132 -15.59 -13.63 -0.47
C LEU A 132 -14.14 -13.73 0.04
N GLU A 133 -13.48 -14.88 -0.15
CA GLU A 133 -12.08 -15.07 0.23
C GLU A 133 -11.14 -14.12 -0.53
N LEU A 134 -11.39 -13.90 -1.82
CA LEU A 134 -10.60 -12.99 -2.65
C LEU A 134 -10.83 -11.53 -2.26
N GLU A 135 -12.07 -11.12 -2.03
CA GLU A 135 -12.41 -9.76 -1.57
C GLU A 135 -11.71 -9.44 -0.25
N HIS A 136 -11.79 -10.34 0.73
CA HIS A 136 -11.10 -10.16 2.02
C HIS A 136 -9.57 -10.06 1.85
N ARG A 137 -8.99 -10.87 0.96
CA ARG A 137 -7.55 -10.82 0.66
C ARG A 137 -7.14 -9.51 -0.01
N VAL A 138 -7.96 -9.01 -0.93
CA VAL A 138 -7.72 -7.73 -1.62
C VAL A 138 -7.83 -6.57 -0.63
N GLU A 139 -8.86 -6.56 0.22
CA GLU A 139 -9.06 -5.53 1.24
C GLU A 139 -7.85 -5.46 2.20
N LYS A 140 -7.45 -6.61 2.75
CA LYS A 140 -6.29 -6.69 3.64
C LYS A 140 -5.02 -6.18 2.97
N ARG A 141 -4.77 -6.60 1.73
CA ARG A 141 -3.56 -6.19 0.99
C ARG A 141 -3.59 -4.71 0.63
N ASN A 142 -4.76 -4.15 0.32
CA ASN A 142 -4.90 -2.72 0.08
C ASN A 142 -4.64 -1.89 1.34
N ALA A 143 -5.15 -2.31 2.50
CA ALA A 143 -4.89 -1.64 3.77
C ALA A 143 -3.39 -1.65 4.11
N GLU A 144 -2.72 -2.80 3.97
CA GLU A 144 -1.27 -2.93 4.18
C GLU A 144 -0.47 -2.03 3.21
N LEU A 145 -0.86 -1.96 1.94
CA LEU A 145 -0.20 -1.13 0.93
C LEU A 145 -0.36 0.36 1.22
N ILE A 146 -1.56 0.81 1.61
CA ILE A 146 -1.81 2.21 1.97
C ILE A 146 -0.93 2.60 3.17
N HIS A 147 -0.89 1.77 4.22
CA HIS A 147 -0.03 2.00 5.38
C HIS A 147 1.45 2.08 4.98
N LYS A 148 1.93 1.13 4.17
CA LYS A 148 3.32 1.10 3.71
C LYS A 148 3.68 2.31 2.86
N ASN A 149 2.78 2.78 1.99
CA ASN A 149 3.01 3.97 1.19
C ASN A 149 3.11 5.24 2.05
N LYS A 150 2.25 5.37 3.07
CA LYS A 150 2.34 6.48 4.04
C LYS A 150 3.69 6.47 4.78
N GLU A 151 4.12 5.32 5.30
CA GLU A 151 5.41 5.20 5.99
C GLU A 151 6.60 5.49 5.06
N LEU A 152 6.57 5.02 3.81
CA LEU A 152 7.60 5.33 2.83
C LEU A 152 7.66 6.83 2.51
N GLN A 153 6.51 7.50 2.41
CA GLN A 153 6.45 8.95 2.21
C GLN A 153 7.03 9.70 3.42
N LEU A 154 6.70 9.26 4.63
CA LEU A 154 7.27 9.81 5.87
C LEU A 154 8.79 9.64 5.90
N GLU A 155 9.33 8.44 5.65
CA GLU A 155 10.79 8.22 5.62
C GLU A 155 11.49 9.05 4.57
N ALA A 156 10.90 9.19 3.37
CA ALA A 156 11.47 10.03 2.32
C ALA A 156 11.55 11.50 2.75
N SER A 157 10.53 12.02 3.44
CA SER A 157 10.53 13.37 3.98
C SER A 157 11.53 13.54 5.14
N LEU A 158 11.63 12.56 6.05
CA LEU A 158 12.62 12.55 7.12
C LEU A 158 14.05 12.54 6.56
N GLU A 159 14.31 11.78 5.51
CA GLU A 159 15.64 11.68 4.90
C GLU A 159 16.09 12.99 4.24
N LYS A 160 15.17 13.74 3.63
CA LYS A 160 15.48 15.09 3.12
C LYS A 160 15.86 16.05 4.24
N VAL A 161 15.19 15.98 5.38
CA VAL A 161 15.54 16.78 6.56
C VAL A 161 16.90 16.36 7.11
N ARG A 162 17.19 15.05 7.22
CA ARG A 162 18.53 14.56 7.59
C ARG A 162 19.60 15.10 6.65
N THR A 163 19.37 15.00 5.35
CA THR A 163 20.30 15.47 4.31
C THR A 163 20.53 16.97 4.42
N ALA A 164 19.46 17.77 4.54
CA ALA A 164 19.56 19.21 4.74
C ALA A 164 20.35 19.56 6.01
N SER A 165 20.10 18.83 7.11
CA SER A 165 20.81 19.04 8.37
C SER A 165 22.29 18.65 8.28
N TRP A 166 22.65 17.61 7.53
CA TRP A 166 24.04 17.20 7.30
C TRP A 166 24.83 18.19 6.45
N MET A 167 24.15 18.91 5.55
CA MET A 167 24.80 19.92 4.71
C MET A 167 25.04 21.25 5.44
N MET A 168 24.41 21.44 6.61
CA MET A 168 24.60 22.64 7.40
C MET A 168 26.06 22.77 7.87
N LYS A 169 26.61 23.99 7.80
CA LYS A 169 27.96 24.30 8.27
C LYS A 169 28.01 24.97 9.65
N GLY A 170 26.87 25.43 10.15
CA GLY A 170 26.76 26.09 11.45
C GLY A 170 25.32 26.49 11.76
N THR A 171 25.12 27.04 12.96
CA THR A 171 23.78 27.40 13.47
C THR A 171 23.09 28.52 12.68
N ASP A 172 23.85 29.33 11.94
CA ASP A 172 23.30 30.44 11.13
C ASP A 172 22.49 29.92 9.92
N GLU A 173 22.67 28.66 9.54
CA GLU A 173 21.96 28.01 8.44
C GLU A 173 20.68 27.27 8.92
N LEU A 174 20.35 27.33 10.22
CA LEU A 174 19.14 26.72 10.79
C LEU A 174 17.86 27.18 10.11
N VAL A 175 17.82 28.43 9.64
CA VAL A 175 16.69 28.94 8.87
C VAL A 175 16.40 28.09 7.63
N ASN A 176 17.43 27.68 6.88
CA ASN A 176 17.23 26.90 5.66
C ASN A 176 16.65 25.52 6.00
N LEU A 177 17.09 24.94 7.12
CA LEU A 177 16.55 23.67 7.61
C LEU A 177 15.09 23.80 8.06
N VAL A 178 14.72 24.89 8.75
CA VAL A 178 13.33 25.16 9.12
C VAL A 178 12.45 25.24 7.87
N ALA A 179 12.95 25.82 6.77
CA ALA A 179 12.20 25.92 5.52
C ALA A 179 11.96 24.55 4.89
N VAL A 180 12.98 23.67 4.91
CA VAL A 180 12.84 22.28 4.46
C VAL A 180 11.83 21.53 5.33
N LEU A 181 11.93 21.66 6.66
CA LEU A 181 10.99 21.07 7.60
C LEU A 181 9.55 21.50 7.34
N PHE A 182 9.34 22.81 7.17
CA PHE A 182 8.05 23.38 6.84
C PHE A 182 7.48 22.79 5.55
N SER A 183 8.29 22.74 4.48
CA SER A 183 7.88 22.19 3.18
C SER A 183 7.51 20.71 3.26
N GLU A 184 8.29 19.91 3.99
CA GLU A 184 8.06 18.47 4.09
C GLU A 184 6.89 18.14 5.02
N LEU A 185 6.72 18.84 6.14
CA LEU A 185 5.54 18.67 7.01
C LEU A 185 4.24 19.09 6.29
N SER A 186 4.28 20.16 5.49
CA SER A 186 3.13 20.58 4.67
C SER A 186 2.70 19.49 3.69
N LYS A 187 3.65 18.78 3.06
CA LYS A 187 3.36 17.65 2.15
C LYS A 187 2.74 16.45 2.87
N LEU A 188 2.94 16.34 4.18
CA LEU A 188 2.37 15.30 5.04
C LEU A 188 1.04 15.70 5.68
N GLY A 189 0.40 16.78 5.20
CA GLY A 189 -0.95 17.16 5.62
C GLY A 189 -1.00 17.93 6.94
N PHE A 190 0.07 18.62 7.31
CA PHE A 190 -0.01 19.62 8.37
C PHE A 190 -0.78 20.83 7.85
N ASP A 191 -1.95 21.07 8.43
CA ASP A 191 -2.74 22.27 8.18
C ASP A 191 -2.10 23.46 8.89
N LEU A 192 -1.64 24.42 8.10
CA LEU A 192 -0.98 25.63 8.58
C LEU A 192 -1.94 26.82 8.62
N ASP A 193 -3.24 26.61 8.42
CA ASP A 193 -4.24 27.67 8.60
C ASP A 193 -4.26 28.17 10.06
N GLY A 194 -3.71 29.37 10.24
CA GLY A 194 -3.42 29.97 11.54
C GLY A 194 -2.34 29.23 12.33
N GLY A 195 -1.63 28.29 11.70
CA GLY A 195 -0.54 27.50 12.26
C GLY A 195 0.84 27.99 11.78
N ALA A 196 1.90 27.55 12.44
CA ALA A 196 3.27 27.68 11.92
C ALA A 196 4.09 26.44 12.30
N ILE A 197 5.34 26.34 11.82
CA ILE A 197 6.32 25.39 12.34
C ILE A 197 7.48 26.19 12.93
N VAL A 198 7.81 25.88 14.18
CA VAL A 198 8.81 26.59 14.97
C VAL A 198 9.83 25.59 15.51
N LEU A 199 11.10 25.79 15.20
CA LEU A 199 12.18 25.07 15.88
C LEU A 199 12.57 25.80 17.14
N ASN A 200 12.59 25.08 18.26
CA ASN A 200 13.06 25.56 19.54
C ASN A 200 14.41 24.92 19.82
N ILE A 201 15.36 25.75 20.23
CA ILE A 201 16.62 25.32 20.81
C ILE A 201 16.62 25.77 22.26
N PHE A 202 16.80 24.82 23.16
CA PHE A 202 16.87 25.10 24.58
C PHE A 202 18.29 25.50 24.98
N ASP A 203 18.41 26.58 25.76
CA ASP A 203 19.69 26.91 26.39
C ASP A 203 20.07 25.83 27.43
N GLN A 204 21.38 25.58 27.58
CA GLN A 204 21.90 24.58 28.51
C GLN A 204 22.15 25.14 29.92
N HIS A 205 22.28 26.46 30.04
CA HIS A 205 22.64 27.17 31.27
C HIS A 205 21.50 28.07 31.78
N SER A 206 20.54 28.41 30.91
CA SER A 206 19.34 29.15 31.28
C SER A 206 18.05 28.44 30.89
N ASP A 207 16.95 29.00 31.36
CA ASP A 207 15.58 28.58 31.06
C ASP A 207 15.05 29.23 29.76
N ASP A 208 15.95 29.80 28.95
CA ASP A 208 15.62 30.52 27.73
C ASP A 208 15.52 29.57 26.53
N ILE A 209 14.69 29.97 25.57
CA ILE A 209 14.49 29.26 24.32
C ILE A 209 14.87 30.19 23.18
N THR A 210 15.57 29.65 22.18
CA THR A 210 15.76 30.33 20.89
C THR A 210 14.80 29.71 19.89
N GLN A 211 13.87 30.53 19.37
CA GLN A 211 12.87 30.08 18.40
C GLN A 211 13.25 30.50 16.99
N TRP A 212 13.26 29.55 16.07
CA TRP A 212 13.34 29.79 14.64
C TRP A 212 11.96 29.56 14.04
N ILE A 213 11.38 30.61 13.47
CA ILE A 213 10.00 30.63 12.98
C ILE A 213 10.07 30.89 11.48
N ILE A 214 9.33 30.13 10.68
CA ILE A 214 9.10 30.48 9.28
C ILE A 214 7.60 30.61 9.08
N ASP A 215 7.18 31.71 8.45
CA ASP A 215 5.82 31.90 7.98
C ASP A 215 5.66 31.38 6.55
N ASP A 216 4.43 31.21 6.10
CA ASP A 216 4.10 30.65 4.79
C ASP A 216 4.76 31.41 3.61
N ASN A 217 5.08 32.68 3.81
CA ASN A 217 5.75 33.53 2.81
C ASN A 217 7.30 33.53 2.91
N HIS A 218 7.88 32.73 3.81
CA HIS A 218 9.32 32.66 4.07
C HIS A 218 9.97 34.01 4.41
N GLN A 219 9.21 34.96 4.99
CA GLN A 219 9.65 36.33 5.24
C GLN A 219 10.33 36.52 6.60
N PHE A 220 10.28 35.53 7.50
CA PHE A 220 10.87 35.62 8.84
C PHE A 220 12.08 34.71 9.06
N PRO A 221 13.24 34.89 8.42
CA PRO A 221 14.44 34.15 8.77
C PRO A 221 15.10 34.74 10.04
N TYR A 222 14.38 34.79 11.17
CA TYR A 222 14.93 35.32 12.41
C TYR A 222 14.86 34.30 13.53
N SER A 223 15.95 34.23 14.29
CA SER A 223 15.90 33.71 15.64
C SER A 223 15.22 34.75 16.55
N PHE A 224 14.30 34.28 17.38
CA PHE A 224 13.63 35.06 18.40
C PHE A 224 14.03 34.53 19.76
N LYS A 225 14.58 35.40 20.60
CA LYS A 225 14.78 35.04 22.00
C LYS A 225 13.42 34.98 22.70
N HIS A 226 13.19 33.84 23.31
CA HIS A 226 12.01 33.51 24.10
C HIS A 226 12.45 33.43 25.57
N PRO A 227 12.69 34.59 26.22
CA PRO A 227 13.19 34.62 27.59
C PRO A 227 12.15 34.15 28.58
N HIS A 228 12.60 33.74 29.76
CA HIS A 228 11.69 33.42 30.85
C HIS A 228 10.78 34.60 31.24
N PHE A 229 9.48 34.32 31.31
CA PHE A 229 8.58 35.05 32.19
C PHE A 229 7.48 34.11 32.72
N ASP A 230 6.93 34.44 33.88
CA ASP A 230 5.91 33.63 34.54
C ASP A 230 4.55 33.78 33.84
N ASN A 231 4.15 32.74 33.10
CA ASN A 231 2.88 32.65 32.41
C ASN A 231 2.50 31.18 32.19
N PRO A 232 1.20 30.82 32.17
CA PRO A 232 0.78 29.44 31.94
C PRO A 232 1.40 28.78 30.69
N ILE A 233 1.56 29.52 29.60
CA ILE A 233 2.11 28.98 28.34
C ILE A 233 3.58 28.58 28.47
N THR A 234 4.42 29.45 29.06
CA THR A 234 5.85 29.17 29.28
C THR A 234 6.05 28.12 30.36
N ASN A 235 5.21 28.12 31.40
CA ASN A 235 5.26 27.17 32.49
C ASN A 235 4.95 25.74 32.02
N ASP A 236 3.98 25.57 31.11
CA ASP A 236 3.65 24.27 30.53
C ASP A 236 4.80 23.69 29.70
N ILE A 237 5.45 24.52 28.85
CA ILE A 237 6.65 24.12 28.10
C ILE A 237 7.75 23.59 29.03
N ARG A 238 7.99 24.29 30.14
CA ARG A 238 9.02 23.89 31.11
C ARG A 238 8.66 22.67 31.91
N LYS A 239 7.40 22.56 32.31
CA LYS A 239 6.91 21.37 33.00
C LYS A 239 7.12 20.15 32.09
N ALA A 240 6.74 20.25 30.82
CA ALA A 240 6.98 19.21 29.83
C ALA A 240 8.47 18.86 29.69
N LYS A 241 9.34 19.86 29.50
CA LYS A 241 10.80 19.65 29.41
C LYS A 241 11.39 18.99 30.68
N ARG A 242 11.05 19.48 31.87
CA ARG A 242 11.53 18.92 33.16
C ARG A 242 11.05 17.50 33.41
N GLN A 243 9.85 17.17 32.96
CA GLN A 243 9.29 15.83 33.07
C GLN A 243 9.81 14.87 32.00
N GLY A 244 10.53 15.36 30.98
CA GLY A 244 11.03 14.55 29.88
C GLY A 244 9.93 13.94 29.01
N VAL A 245 8.78 14.61 28.87
CA VAL A 245 7.71 14.12 27.99
C VAL A 245 8.10 14.37 26.54
N GLY A 246 7.94 13.36 25.67
CA GLY A 246 8.28 13.48 24.25
C GLY A 246 7.30 14.35 23.45
N TYR A 247 6.10 14.62 23.99
CA TYR A 247 5.11 15.48 23.36
C TYR A 247 4.20 16.12 24.41
N PHE A 248 3.81 17.38 24.19
CA PHE A 248 2.68 17.99 24.88
C PHE A 248 1.83 18.82 23.91
N SER A 249 0.55 18.97 24.25
CA SER A 249 -0.31 19.95 23.61
C SER A 249 -1.27 20.59 24.61
N ASN A 250 -1.61 21.85 24.39
CA ASN A 250 -2.59 22.57 25.20
C ASN A 250 -3.25 23.71 24.40
N THR A 251 -4.46 24.10 24.81
CA THR A 251 -5.21 25.23 24.24
C THR A 251 -5.52 26.25 25.32
N TYR A 252 -5.10 27.49 25.08
CA TYR A 252 -5.18 28.59 26.03
C TYR A 252 -6.31 29.56 25.67
N SER A 253 -6.98 30.06 26.71
CA SER A 253 -8.05 31.05 26.59
C SER A 253 -7.52 32.41 26.13
N ARG A 254 -8.43 33.26 25.64
CA ARG A 254 -8.11 34.63 25.22
C ARG A 254 -7.35 35.44 26.27
N ALA A 255 -7.77 35.36 27.53
CA ALA A 255 -7.15 36.11 28.63
C ALA A 255 -5.69 35.70 28.83
N VAL A 256 -5.44 34.39 28.90
CA VAL A 256 -4.09 33.82 29.09
C VAL A 256 -3.19 34.16 27.90
N LYS A 257 -3.64 33.89 26.66
CA LYS A 257 -2.81 34.16 25.48
C LYS A 257 -2.55 35.64 25.27
N ASN A 258 -3.52 36.52 25.56
CA ASN A 258 -3.34 37.95 25.33
C ASN A 258 -2.40 38.55 26.37
N ALA A 259 -2.39 38.05 27.60
CA ALA A 259 -1.35 38.41 28.58
C ALA A 259 0.05 38.01 28.07
N PHE A 260 0.19 36.79 27.56
CA PHE A 260 1.44 36.29 26.96
C PHE A 260 1.90 37.14 25.77
N TRP A 261 1.06 37.30 24.74
CA TRP A 261 1.42 38.00 23.51
C TRP A 261 1.65 39.49 23.72
N LYS A 262 0.90 40.16 24.61
CA LYS A 262 1.15 41.57 24.95
C LYS A 262 2.51 41.76 25.60
N HIS A 263 2.88 40.90 26.54
CA HIS A 263 4.22 40.93 27.15
C HIS A 263 5.31 40.76 26.08
N TYR A 264 5.09 39.85 25.13
CA TYR A 264 6.08 39.49 24.11
C TYR A 264 6.27 40.61 23.09
N PHE A 265 5.19 41.16 22.58
CA PHE A 265 5.25 42.28 21.64
C PHE A 265 5.83 43.56 22.26
N ALA A 266 5.82 43.70 23.58
CA ALA A 266 6.38 44.85 24.28
C ALA A 266 7.85 44.65 24.70
N ASN A 267 8.21 43.47 25.21
CA ASN A 267 9.45 43.27 25.95
C ASN A 267 10.47 42.33 25.28
N THR A 268 10.13 41.69 24.16
CA THR A 268 11.00 40.70 23.51
C THR A 268 11.17 40.95 22.01
N ASP A 269 11.95 40.10 21.34
CA ASP A 269 12.19 40.18 19.89
C ASP A 269 10.93 40.04 19.04
N PHE A 270 9.84 39.51 19.62
CA PHE A 270 8.55 39.35 18.96
C PHE A 270 7.89 40.69 18.63
N LYS A 271 8.36 41.80 19.19
CA LYS A 271 7.98 43.16 18.75
C LYS A 271 8.20 43.40 17.25
N ARG A 272 9.12 42.64 16.63
CA ARG A 272 9.44 42.67 15.19
C ARG A 272 8.35 42.07 14.31
N PHE A 273 7.37 41.34 14.87
CA PHE A 273 6.25 40.81 14.09
C PHE A 273 5.48 41.96 13.42
N PRO A 274 4.95 41.79 12.19
CA PRO A 274 4.17 42.82 11.51
C PRO A 274 2.98 43.24 12.36
N LYS A 275 2.69 44.54 12.41
CA LYS A 275 1.55 45.07 13.17
C LYS A 275 0.20 44.43 12.79
N PRO A 276 -0.09 44.14 11.50
CA PRO A 276 -1.29 43.38 11.14
C PRO A 276 -1.36 42.01 11.80
N LEU A 277 -0.24 41.25 11.79
CA LEU A 277 -0.16 39.93 12.41
C LEU A 277 -0.31 40.00 13.94
N GLN A 278 0.33 40.99 14.61
CA GLN A 278 0.14 41.21 16.05
C GLN A 278 -1.34 41.46 16.39
N LYS A 279 -2.04 42.27 15.58
CA LYS A 279 -3.46 42.56 15.77
C LYS A 279 -4.32 41.32 15.54
N GLU A 280 -4.01 40.51 14.54
CA GLU A 280 -4.68 39.25 14.27
C GLU A 280 -4.51 38.25 15.43
N ILE A 281 -3.27 37.99 15.86
CA ILE A 281 -2.99 37.09 16.99
C ILE A 281 -3.79 37.47 18.23
N LEU A 282 -3.88 38.77 18.55
CA LEU A 282 -4.65 39.27 19.69
C LEU A 282 -6.17 39.21 19.49
N SER A 283 -6.66 39.26 18.25
CA SER A 283 -8.09 39.19 17.90
C SER A 283 -8.65 37.76 17.95
N LYS A 284 -7.81 36.73 17.85
CA LYS A 284 -8.30 35.34 17.95
C LYS A 284 -8.84 35.03 19.36
N PRO A 285 -9.81 34.09 19.50
CA PRO A 285 -10.38 33.74 20.80
C PRO A 285 -9.48 32.79 21.60
N THR A 286 -8.63 32.03 20.94
CA THR A 286 -7.82 30.95 21.54
C THR A 286 -6.42 30.93 20.94
N TYR A 287 -5.53 30.15 21.54
CA TYR A 287 -4.20 29.86 21.02
C TYR A 287 -3.83 28.46 21.49
N ALA A 288 -3.40 27.60 20.59
CA ALA A 288 -2.96 26.25 20.92
C ALA A 288 -1.46 26.09 20.63
N GLN A 289 -0.86 25.16 21.36
CA GLN A 289 0.48 24.68 21.11
C GLN A 289 0.46 23.16 21.04
N SER A 290 1.13 22.61 20.05
CA SER A 290 1.45 21.19 19.94
C SER A 290 2.94 21.07 19.74
N MET A 291 3.64 20.39 20.64
CA MET A 291 5.10 20.42 20.67
C MET A 291 5.67 19.02 20.88
N ALA A 292 6.53 18.60 19.96
CA ALA A 292 7.37 17.42 20.11
C ALA A 292 8.71 17.85 20.72
N LEU A 293 9.11 17.24 21.83
CA LEU A 293 10.25 17.64 22.64
C LEU A 293 11.32 16.57 22.62
N GLU A 294 12.55 17.03 22.47
CA GLU A 294 13.77 16.26 22.63
C GLU A 294 14.65 16.93 23.70
N LYS A 295 15.84 16.38 23.95
CA LYS A 295 16.71 16.84 25.04
C LYS A 295 17.14 18.30 24.88
N ASN A 296 17.63 18.68 23.70
CA ASN A 296 18.17 20.02 23.43
C ASN A 296 17.27 20.83 22.50
N THR A 297 16.38 20.18 21.77
CA THR A 297 15.54 20.80 20.75
C THR A 297 14.06 20.44 20.91
N ALA A 298 13.18 21.20 20.27
CA ALA A 298 11.78 20.83 20.12
C ALA A 298 11.19 21.41 18.84
N ILE A 299 10.23 20.71 18.23
CA ILE A 299 9.43 21.25 17.13
C ILE A 299 8.06 21.63 17.68
N LEU A 300 7.73 22.91 17.58
CA LEU A 300 6.45 23.49 18.01
C LEU A 300 5.61 23.83 16.79
N ASN A 301 4.35 23.38 16.82
CA ASN A 301 3.27 23.88 15.99
C ASN A 301 2.37 24.79 16.85
N PRO A 302 2.57 26.11 16.81
CA PRO A 302 1.62 27.04 17.40
C PRO A 302 0.42 27.21 16.45
N ASN A 303 -0.80 27.32 16.98
CA ASN A 303 -1.99 27.56 16.19
C ASN A 303 -2.90 28.63 16.82
N ILE A 304 -3.10 29.76 16.13
CA ILE A 304 -3.89 30.91 16.61
C ILE A 304 -5.40 30.67 16.54
N ASN A 305 -5.85 29.62 15.85
CA ASN A 305 -7.25 29.20 15.82
C ASN A 305 -7.57 28.18 16.95
N GLY A 306 -6.58 27.79 17.75
CA GLY A 306 -6.75 26.91 18.91
C GLY A 306 -6.85 25.42 18.57
N ARG A 307 -6.45 25.00 17.36
CA ARG A 307 -6.41 23.60 16.95
C ARG A 307 -5.13 22.92 17.47
N VAL A 308 -5.28 21.70 17.98
CA VAL A 308 -4.15 20.81 18.35
C VAL A 308 -3.99 19.72 17.30
N LEU A 309 -2.80 19.13 17.21
CA LEU A 309 -2.51 18.08 16.24
C LEU A 309 -3.24 16.77 16.55
N THR A 310 -3.58 16.01 15.51
CA THR A 310 -4.13 14.65 15.64
C THR A 310 -3.06 13.65 16.08
N THR A 311 -3.45 12.44 16.48
CA THR A 311 -2.50 11.37 16.84
C THR A 311 -1.53 11.02 15.70
N GLU A 312 -1.99 11.02 14.45
CA GLU A 312 -1.14 10.78 13.27
C GLU A 312 -0.12 11.91 13.09
N GLN A 313 -0.56 13.16 13.21
CA GLN A 313 0.33 14.32 13.13
C GLN A 313 1.31 14.38 14.30
N GLN A 314 0.89 14.01 15.52
CA GLN A 314 1.79 13.88 16.67
C GLN A 314 2.87 12.82 16.40
N TYR A 315 2.49 11.64 15.89
CA TYR A 315 3.45 10.59 15.51
C TYR A 315 4.47 11.12 14.50
N ILE A 316 4.02 11.80 13.45
CA ILE A 316 4.90 12.41 12.45
C ILE A 316 5.81 13.46 13.11
N LEU A 317 5.27 14.41 13.86
CA LEU A 317 6.04 15.50 14.47
C LEU A 317 7.14 14.97 15.40
N ASN A 318 6.86 13.93 16.19
CA ASN A 318 7.85 13.28 17.04
C ASN A 318 9.01 12.67 16.23
N ARG A 319 8.71 12.02 15.10
CA ARG A 319 9.76 11.46 14.22
C ARG A 319 10.65 12.55 13.63
N PHE A 320 10.07 13.69 13.25
CA PHE A 320 10.84 14.84 12.77
C PHE A 320 11.69 15.48 13.88
N ALA A 321 11.13 15.64 15.09
CA ALA A 321 11.86 16.17 16.24
C ALA A 321 13.09 15.31 16.55
N ASN A 322 12.93 13.98 16.53
CA ASN A 322 14.03 13.06 16.77
C ASN A 322 15.16 13.19 15.74
N VAL A 323 14.81 13.27 14.45
CA VAL A 323 15.77 13.49 13.36
C VAL A 323 16.51 14.80 13.52
N PHE A 324 15.79 15.85 13.93
CA PHE A 324 16.39 17.16 14.15
C PHE A 324 17.35 17.15 15.35
N GLU A 325 16.97 16.57 16.48
CA GLU A 325 17.83 16.44 17.67
C GLU A 325 19.14 15.71 17.34
N GLN A 326 19.06 14.57 16.65
CA GLN A 326 20.24 13.81 16.23
C GLN A 326 21.19 14.65 15.35
N SER A 327 20.62 15.53 14.53
CA SER A 327 21.41 16.40 13.66
C SER A 327 21.97 17.61 14.41
N TYR A 328 21.19 18.20 15.31
CA TYR A 328 21.58 19.37 16.10
C TYR A 328 22.74 19.07 17.05
N THR A 329 22.72 17.92 17.74
CA THR A 329 23.79 17.50 18.67
C THR A 329 25.18 17.34 18.03
N ARG A 330 25.29 17.43 16.70
CA ARG A 330 26.56 17.39 15.97
C ARG A 330 27.24 18.75 15.83
N PHE A 331 26.52 19.84 16.09
CA PHE A 331 26.97 21.22 15.98
C PHE A 331 27.17 21.83 17.37
#